data_AF-A0A3C0UV80-F1
#
_entry.id   AF-A0A3C0UV80-F1
#
_cell.length_a   1.000
_cell.length_b   1.000
_cell.length_c   1.000
_cell.angle_alpha   90.00
_cell.angle_beta   90.00
_cell.angle_gamma   90.00
#
_symmetry.space_group_name_H-M   'P 1'
#
loop_
_entity.id
_entity.type
_entity.pdbx_description
1 polymer ?
#
loop_
_entity_poly.entity_id
_entity_poly.type
_entity_poly.pdbx_seq_one_letter_code
_entity_poly.pdbx_strand_id
1 'polypeptide(L)'
;MKKTIYAFVLFVIVSGCDLGIDTYEIHDVSKKQIFRPEIRELFLTDRTDSYSIHVEGTLDGDAEIYVLSPNADIHKLRSCTPYDNTKMKKGKVDVIFNRSGSYKSGEKPYLYYLPCTAKKGYLKVRISFTEYLKGNGKNTQFL
;
A
#
# COMPACT_ATOMS: atom_id res chain seq x y z
N MET A 1 -12.98 47.65 27.48
CA MET A 1 -12.28 46.48 28.05
C MET A 1 -12.66 45.24 27.26
N LYS A 2 -11.64 44.50 26.81
CA LYS A 2 -11.71 43.31 25.96
C LYS A 2 -12.46 42.16 26.64
N LYS A 3 -13.36 41.48 25.94
CA LYS A 3 -13.64 40.05 26.17
C LYS A 3 -13.74 39.35 24.83
N THR A 4 -12.58 38.89 24.40
CA THR A 4 -12.32 37.97 23.29
C THR A 4 -13.20 36.72 23.48
N ILE A 5 -14.12 36.47 22.56
CA ILE A 5 -14.84 35.19 22.50
C ILE A 5 -13.87 34.21 21.86
N TYR A 6 -13.41 33.28 22.68
CA TYR A 6 -12.56 32.17 22.29
C TYR A 6 -13.27 31.36 21.20
N ALA A 7 -12.70 31.39 19.99
CA ALA A 7 -12.95 30.41 18.96
C ALA A 7 -12.49 29.05 19.50
N PHE A 8 -13.39 28.40 20.25
CA PHE A 8 -13.14 27.11 20.85
C PHE A 8 -13.40 26.05 19.78
N VAL A 9 -12.31 25.66 19.13
CA VAL A 9 -11.97 24.28 18.79
C VAL A 9 -13.17 23.44 18.31
N LEU A 10 -13.46 23.51 17.02
CA LEU A 10 -13.98 22.36 16.29
C LEU A 10 -13.16 22.17 15.02
N PHE A 11 -11.83 22.11 15.18
CA PHE A 11 -11.01 21.36 14.24
C PHE A 11 -11.33 19.89 14.53
N VAL A 12 -12.43 19.42 13.95
CA VAL A 12 -12.67 17.99 13.82
C VAL A 12 -11.56 17.50 12.91
N ILE A 13 -10.43 17.14 13.51
CA ILE A 13 -9.50 16.22 12.88
C ILE A 13 -10.30 14.91 12.80
N VAL A 14 -11.09 14.77 11.73
CA VAL A 14 -11.52 13.46 11.26
C VAL A 14 -10.24 12.81 10.74
N SER A 15 -9.35 12.40 11.65
CA SER A 15 -8.45 11.31 11.32
C SER A 15 -9.36 10.11 11.23
N GLY A 16 -9.93 9.90 10.04
CA GLY A 16 -10.38 8.58 9.65
C GLY A 16 -9.14 7.71 9.71
N CYS A 17 -8.86 7.12 10.87
CA CYS A 17 -8.06 5.92 10.92
C CYS A 17 -8.86 4.93 10.08
N ASP A 18 -8.48 4.76 8.82
CA ASP A 18 -8.97 3.66 7.99
C ASP A 18 -8.54 2.38 8.70
N LEU A 19 -9.42 1.87 9.55
CA LEU A 19 -9.29 0.59 10.24
C LEU A 19 -9.13 -0.45 9.12
N GLY A 20 -7.92 -0.98 8.94
CA GLY A 20 -7.66 -2.02 7.93
C GLY A 20 -6.87 -1.58 6.69
N ILE A 21 -6.42 -0.32 6.58
CA ILE A 21 -5.55 0.13 5.48
C ILE A 21 -4.28 0.80 6.00
N ASP A 22 -3.13 0.32 5.52
CA ASP A 22 -1.88 1.07 5.61
C ASP A 22 -1.56 1.77 4.28
N THR A 23 -1.03 2.99 4.38
CA THR A 23 -0.61 3.80 3.23
C THR A 23 0.88 4.08 3.30
N TYR A 24 1.57 3.89 2.18
CA TYR A 24 3.00 4.14 1.99
C TYR A 24 3.23 5.04 0.79
N GLU A 25 4.22 5.92 0.90
CA GLU A 25 4.59 6.86 -0.16
C GLU A 25 6.04 6.60 -0.62
N ILE A 26 6.22 6.50 -1.93
CA ILE A 26 7.49 6.24 -2.60
C ILE A 26 7.84 7.48 -3.43
N HIS A 27 8.61 8.39 -2.86
CA HIS A 27 9.06 9.60 -3.56
C HIS A 27 10.32 9.37 -4.42
N ASP A 28 11.18 8.43 -4.02
CA ASP A 28 12.32 7.99 -4.82
C ASP A 28 12.02 6.61 -5.39
N VAL A 29 11.34 6.59 -6.54
CA VAL A 29 10.92 5.37 -7.24
C VAL A 29 12.08 4.61 -7.88
N SER A 30 13.31 5.13 -7.84
CA SER A 30 14.48 4.46 -8.41
C SER A 30 15.12 3.45 -7.44
N LYS A 31 14.72 3.47 -6.17
CA LYS A 31 15.30 2.65 -5.10
C LYS A 31 14.35 1.54 -4.67
N LYS A 32 14.93 0.39 -4.34
CA LYS A 32 14.21 -0.70 -3.66
C LYS A 32 13.74 -0.22 -2.30
N GLN A 33 12.52 -0.57 -1.92
CA GLN A 33 11.97 -0.22 -0.61
C GLN A 33 11.22 -1.40 0.01
N ILE A 34 11.27 -1.48 1.34
CA ILE A 34 10.56 -2.49 2.12
C ILE A 34 9.65 -1.77 3.10
N PHE A 35 8.36 -2.13 3.10
CA PHE A 35 7.39 -1.62 4.06
C PHE A 35 6.87 -2.76 4.94
N ARG A 36 6.58 -2.45 6.21
CA ARG A 36 6.05 -3.41 7.17
C ARG A 36 4.64 -3.00 7.58
N PRO A 37 3.59 -3.59 6.97
CA PRO A 37 2.21 -3.37 7.35
C PRO A 37 1.98 -3.55 8.86
N GLU A 38 1.42 -2.55 9.52
CA GLU A 38 0.96 -2.53 10.90
C GLU A 38 -0.55 -2.76 11.03
N ILE A 39 -1.25 -3.05 9.93
CA ILE A 39 -2.69 -3.36 9.88
C ILE A 39 -3.10 -4.28 11.04
N ARG A 40 -3.89 -3.74 11.96
CA ARG A 40 -4.34 -4.46 13.18
C ARG A 40 -5.10 -5.76 12.85
N GLU A 41 -5.82 -5.79 11.72
CA GLU A 41 -6.61 -6.95 11.28
C GLU A 41 -5.76 -8.18 10.95
N LEU A 42 -4.48 -8.01 10.59
CA LEU A 42 -3.52 -9.11 10.43
C LEU A 42 -3.39 -9.96 11.69
N PHE A 43 -3.68 -9.38 12.86
CA PHE A 43 -3.50 -10.02 14.16
C PHE A 43 -4.82 -10.47 14.80
N LEU A 44 -5.96 -10.22 14.15
CA LEU A 44 -7.29 -10.45 14.72
C LEU A 44 -7.99 -11.69 14.17
N THR A 45 -7.50 -12.29 13.07
CA THR A 45 -8.15 -13.45 12.45
C THR A 45 -7.13 -14.50 12.02
N ASP A 46 -7.50 -15.78 12.15
CA ASP A 46 -6.66 -16.91 11.72
C ASP A 46 -6.61 -17.12 10.20
N ARG A 47 -7.31 -16.27 9.44
CA ARG A 47 -7.46 -16.37 7.98
C ARG A 47 -7.40 -14.99 7.33
N THR A 48 -6.21 -14.44 7.17
CA THR A 48 -5.97 -13.42 6.15
C THR A 48 -5.62 -14.11 4.83
N ASP A 49 -6.63 -14.77 4.24
CA ASP A 49 -6.48 -15.53 2.98
C ASP A 49 -6.52 -14.61 1.74
N SER A 50 -6.76 -13.31 1.94
CA SER A 50 -6.91 -12.32 0.87
C SER A 50 -6.28 -10.99 1.24
N TYR A 51 -5.57 -10.38 0.29
CA TYR A 51 -5.20 -8.97 0.38
C TYR A 51 -5.52 -8.24 -0.92
N SER A 52 -5.62 -6.93 -0.78
CA SER A 52 -5.76 -6.00 -1.88
C SER A 52 -4.71 -4.88 -1.74
N ILE A 53 -4.08 -4.51 -2.86
CA ILE A 53 -3.14 -3.39 -2.94
C ILE A 53 -3.63 -2.45 -4.01
N HIS A 54 -3.87 -1.19 -3.66
CA HIS A 54 -4.09 -0.11 -4.61
C HIS A 54 -2.82 0.70 -4.75
N VAL A 55 -2.33 0.86 -5.98
CA VAL A 55 -1.19 1.73 -6.27
C VAL A 55 -1.64 2.83 -7.21
N GLU A 56 -1.42 4.07 -6.80
CA GLU A 56 -1.72 5.27 -7.57
C GLU A 56 -0.48 6.17 -7.69
N GLY A 57 -0.37 6.91 -8.79
CA GLY A 57 0.69 7.90 -8.97
C GLY A 57 1.25 7.94 -10.38
N THR A 58 2.56 8.17 -10.49
CA THR A 58 3.27 8.28 -11.77
C THR A 58 4.63 7.61 -11.68
N LEU A 59 5.06 6.99 -12.79
CA LEU A 59 6.41 6.45 -12.90
C LEU A 59 6.95 6.52 -14.33
N ASP A 60 8.23 6.86 -14.43
CA ASP A 60 9.01 6.89 -15.67
C ASP A 60 9.85 5.61 -15.78
N GLY A 61 9.17 4.51 -16.12
CA GLY A 61 9.75 3.17 -16.27
C GLY A 61 8.78 2.12 -15.78
N ASP A 62 9.27 0.92 -15.48
CA ASP A 62 8.46 -0.18 -14.93
C ASP A 62 8.87 -0.46 -13.47
N ALA A 63 7.91 -0.91 -12.67
CA ALA A 63 8.14 -1.36 -11.29
C ALA A 63 7.18 -2.48 -10.90
N GLU A 64 7.55 -3.24 -9.87
CA GLU A 64 6.72 -4.31 -9.31
C GLU A 64 6.61 -4.14 -7.79
N ILE A 65 5.49 -4.62 -7.25
CA ILE A 65 5.27 -4.69 -5.82
C ILE A 65 4.84 -6.09 -5.42
N TYR A 66 5.44 -6.58 -4.33
CA TYR A 66 5.21 -7.92 -3.82
C TYR A 66 4.78 -7.88 -2.36
N VAL A 67 3.86 -8.76 -1.98
CA VAL A 67 3.63 -9.11 -0.57
C VAL A 67 4.36 -10.42 -0.29
N LEU A 68 5.29 -10.38 0.64
CA LEU A 68 6.18 -11.50 0.93
C LEU A 68 6.00 -11.97 2.38
N SER A 69 6.10 -13.29 2.59
CA SER A 69 6.16 -13.88 3.92
C SER A 69 7.40 -13.38 4.66
N PRO A 70 7.39 -13.30 6.00
CA PRO A 70 8.51 -12.76 6.79
C PRO A 70 9.87 -13.42 6.51
N ASN A 71 9.86 -14.70 6.13
CA ASN A 71 11.05 -15.50 5.87
C ASN A 71 11.42 -15.61 4.38
N ALA A 72 10.78 -14.81 3.51
CA ALA A 72 11.06 -14.88 2.08
C ALA A 72 12.47 -14.38 1.76
N ASP A 73 13.19 -15.13 0.93
CA ASP A 73 14.52 -14.76 0.46
C ASP A 73 14.40 -13.72 -0.68
N ILE A 74 14.48 -12.44 -0.32
CA ILE A 74 14.44 -11.32 -1.27
C ILE A 74 15.57 -11.36 -2.29
N HIS A 75 16.68 -12.06 -2.02
CA HIS A 75 17.80 -12.15 -2.96
C HIS A 75 17.49 -13.04 -4.15
N LYS A 76 16.38 -13.79 -4.12
CA LYS A 76 15.84 -14.51 -5.29
C LYS A 76 15.05 -13.59 -6.22
N LEU A 77 14.53 -12.45 -5.73
CA LEU A 77 13.79 -11.45 -6.50
C LEU A 77 14.74 -10.43 -7.14
N ARG A 78 15.69 -10.91 -7.94
CA ARG A 78 16.76 -10.07 -8.54
C ARG A 78 16.30 -9.23 -9.72
N SER A 79 15.24 -9.65 -10.39
CA SER A 79 14.74 -9.03 -11.61
C SER A 79 13.23 -9.06 -11.63
N CYS A 80 12.63 -8.06 -12.27
CA CYS A 80 11.20 -8.04 -12.49
C CYS A 80 10.76 -9.24 -13.31
N THR A 81 9.72 -9.92 -12.84
CA THR A 81 9.22 -11.13 -13.48
C THR A 81 8.41 -10.75 -14.73
N PRO A 82 8.67 -11.37 -15.89
CA PRO A 82 7.95 -11.05 -17.12
C PRO A 82 6.46 -11.43 -17.06
N TYR A 83 6.09 -12.31 -16.13
CA TYR A 83 4.74 -12.82 -15.94
C TYR A 83 4.30 -12.56 -14.51
N ASP A 84 3.80 -11.36 -14.24
CA ASP A 84 2.90 -11.21 -13.12
C ASP A 84 1.96 -10.02 -13.32
N ASN A 85 0.72 -10.18 -12.85
CA ASN A 85 -0.30 -9.13 -12.86
C ASN A 85 0.03 -7.99 -11.89
N THR A 86 1.23 -7.95 -11.30
CA THR A 86 1.73 -6.96 -10.35
C THR A 86 2.59 -5.86 -10.99
N LYS A 87 2.82 -5.94 -12.32
CA LYS A 87 3.66 -5.00 -13.04
C LYS A 87 2.98 -3.66 -13.28
N MET A 88 3.56 -2.60 -12.74
CA MET A 88 3.19 -1.21 -13.02
C MET A 88 4.02 -0.70 -14.20
N LYS A 89 3.35 -0.15 -15.21
CA LYS A 89 3.96 0.33 -16.45
C LYS A 89 4.16 1.84 -16.43
N LYS A 90 5.11 2.32 -17.24
CA LYS A 90 5.39 3.75 -17.47
C LYS A 90 4.11 4.57 -17.69
N GLY A 91 4.02 5.70 -16.99
CA GLY A 91 2.94 6.68 -17.11
C GLY A 91 2.18 6.87 -15.81
N LYS A 92 0.90 7.24 -15.94
CA LYS A 92 -0.03 7.31 -14.81
C LYS A 92 -0.37 5.90 -14.36
N VAL A 93 -0.24 5.65 -13.07
CA VAL A 93 -0.55 4.38 -12.43
C VAL A 93 -1.81 4.57 -11.59
N ASP A 94 -2.76 3.67 -11.78
CA ASP A 94 -3.98 3.55 -10.99
C ASP A 94 -4.46 2.10 -11.13
N VAL A 95 -3.89 1.22 -10.31
CA VAL A 95 -4.05 -0.24 -10.44
C VAL A 95 -4.34 -0.87 -9.09
N ILE A 96 -5.22 -1.88 -9.11
CA ILE A 96 -5.54 -2.67 -7.93
C ILE A 96 -5.07 -4.11 -8.17
N PHE A 97 -4.18 -4.57 -7.30
CA PHE A 97 -3.71 -5.95 -7.24
C PHE A 97 -4.50 -6.68 -6.17
N ASN A 98 -5.31 -7.65 -6.57
CA ASN A 98 -6.00 -8.54 -5.64
C ASN A 98 -5.31 -9.90 -5.69
N ARG A 99 -4.95 -10.44 -4.53
CA ARG A 99 -4.40 -11.79 -4.46
C ARG A 99 -5.00 -12.53 -3.28
N SER A 100 -5.38 -13.78 -3.52
CA SER A 100 -5.58 -14.77 -2.48
C SER A 100 -4.24 -15.46 -2.20
N GLY A 101 -3.75 -15.35 -0.98
CA GLY A 101 -2.53 -16.02 -0.53
C GLY A 101 -2.72 -16.45 0.92
N SER A 102 -2.27 -17.65 1.27
CA SER A 102 -2.34 -18.13 2.65
C SER A 102 -1.16 -17.57 3.45
N TYR A 103 -1.43 -16.60 4.32
CA TYR A 103 -0.50 -16.21 5.37
C TYR A 103 -0.89 -16.93 6.65
N LYS A 104 0.10 -17.45 7.38
CA LYS A 104 -0.19 -18.06 8.68
C LYS A 104 -0.57 -16.96 9.68
N SER A 105 -1.57 -17.25 10.52
CA SER A 105 -1.92 -16.43 11.67
C SER A 105 -0.65 -16.06 12.47
N GLY A 106 -0.47 -14.79 12.78
CA GLY A 106 0.68 -14.27 13.52
C GLY A 106 1.96 -13.99 12.71
N GLU A 107 2.02 -14.33 11.42
CA GLU A 107 3.12 -13.89 10.55
C GLU A 107 2.90 -12.46 10.05
N LYS A 108 3.87 -11.56 10.28
CA LYS A 108 3.82 -10.18 9.77
C LYS A 108 4.45 -10.13 8.37
N PRO A 109 3.67 -10.09 7.27
CA PRO A 109 4.23 -9.98 5.93
C PRO A 109 4.92 -8.62 5.74
N TYR A 110 5.68 -8.49 4.66
CA TYR A 110 6.21 -7.20 4.23
C TYR A 110 5.92 -6.94 2.77
N LEU A 111 5.83 -5.66 2.43
CA LEU A 111 5.76 -5.19 1.07
C LEU A 111 7.16 -4.94 0.54
N TYR A 112 7.45 -5.47 -0.63
CA TYR A 112 8.71 -5.23 -1.33
C TYR A 112 8.44 -4.53 -2.66
N TYR A 113 8.93 -3.29 -2.76
CA TYR A 113 8.94 -2.50 -3.98
C TYR A 113 10.24 -2.75 -4.74
N LEU A 114 10.12 -3.19 -6.00
CA LEU A 114 11.23 -3.46 -6.90
C LEU A 114 11.16 -2.52 -8.12
N PRO A 115 12.05 -1.53 -8.23
CA PRO A 115 12.15 -0.71 -9.44
C PRO A 115 12.86 -1.50 -10.55
N CYS A 116 12.14 -1.80 -11.64
CA CYS A 116 12.70 -2.53 -12.79
C CYS A 116 13.55 -1.58 -13.63
N THR A 117 12.90 -0.54 -14.12
CA THR A 117 13.48 0.51 -14.97
C THR A 117 13.02 1.90 -14.56
N ALA A 118 12.18 2.00 -13.51
CA ALA A 118 11.69 3.26 -12.96
C ALA A 118 12.85 4.15 -12.49
N LYS A 119 12.89 5.39 -12.99
CA LYS A 119 13.93 6.38 -12.65
C LYS A 119 13.39 7.59 -11.89
N LYS A 120 12.16 8.00 -12.19
CA LYS A 120 11.49 9.18 -11.63
C LYS A 120 10.01 8.91 -11.49
N GLY A 121 9.37 9.58 -10.54
CA GLY A 121 7.96 9.40 -10.27
C GLY A 121 7.65 9.49 -8.79
N TYR A 122 6.39 9.20 -8.48
CA TYR A 122 5.85 9.15 -7.15
C TYR A 122 4.76 8.08 -7.12
N LEU A 123 4.78 7.21 -6.12
CA LEU A 123 3.73 6.22 -5.91
C LEU A 123 3.17 6.34 -4.51
N LYS A 124 1.85 6.21 -4.40
CA LYS A 124 1.14 5.97 -3.17
C LYS A 124 0.58 4.55 -3.22
N VAL A 125 0.97 3.75 -2.24
CA VAL A 125 0.63 2.35 -2.10
C VAL A 125 -0.29 2.21 -0.90
N ARG A 126 -1.50 1.71 -1.11
CA ARG A 126 -2.48 1.42 -0.06
C ARG A 126 -2.68 -0.08 -0.02
N ILE A 127 -2.54 -0.70 1.13
CA ILE A 127 -2.73 -2.14 1.31
C ILE A 127 -3.82 -2.40 2.34
N SER A 128 -4.64 -3.42 2.08
CA SER A 128 -5.56 -4.01 3.04
C SER A 128 -5.45 -5.53 3.01
N PHE A 129 -5.46 -6.19 4.17
CA PHE A 129 -5.51 -7.66 4.29
C PHE A 129 -6.94 -8.18 4.38
N THR A 130 -7.84 -7.45 3.72
CA THR A 130 -9.20 -7.85 3.37
C THR A 130 -9.44 -7.48 1.90
N GLU A 131 -10.56 -7.92 1.31
CA GLU A 131 -10.96 -7.47 -0.03
C GLU A 131 -11.49 -6.01 -0.05
N TYR A 132 -11.30 -5.21 1.01
CA TYR A 132 -11.90 -3.87 1.16
C TYR A 132 -11.61 -2.91 -0.01
N LEU A 133 -10.39 -2.93 -0.56
CA LEU A 133 -10.04 -2.05 -1.68
C LEU A 133 -10.69 -2.47 -3.02
N LYS A 134 -11.23 -3.70 -3.11
CA LYS A 134 -11.95 -4.21 -4.30
C LYS A 134 -13.27 -3.48 -4.53
N GLY A 135 -13.92 -2.99 -3.47
CA GLY A 135 -15.18 -2.25 -3.53
C GLY A 135 -15.01 -0.72 -3.56
N ASN A 136 -13.97 -0.21 -2.90
CA ASN A 136 -13.80 1.24 -2.66
C ASN A 136 -12.65 1.92 -3.42
N GLY A 137 -11.82 1.17 -4.17
CA GLY A 137 -10.64 1.72 -4.86
C GLY A 137 -10.92 2.78 -5.94
N LYS A 138 -12.19 3.02 -6.30
CA LYS A 138 -12.61 4.14 -7.17
C LYS A 138 -13.22 5.34 -6.43
N ASN A 139 -13.58 5.19 -5.16
CA ASN A 139 -14.37 6.17 -4.40
C ASN A 139 -13.67 6.80 -3.21
N THR A 140 -12.41 6.47 -2.92
CA THR A 140 -11.63 7.26 -1.95
C THR A 140 -11.03 8.50 -2.62
N GLN A 141 -11.87 9.35 -3.21
CA GLN A 141 -11.59 10.78 -3.22
C GLN A 141 -11.94 11.25 -1.82
N PHE A 142 -10.91 11.54 -1.03
CA PHE A 142 -11.07 12.17 0.27
C PHE A 142 -11.86 13.47 0.07
N LEU A 143 -13.05 13.54 0.69
CA LEU A 143 -13.75 14.79 0.97
C LEU A 143 -12.98 15.59 2.03
#